data_AF-A0A1H6A4N3-F1
#
_entry.id   AF-A0A1H6A4N3-F1
#
_cell.length_a   1.000
_cell.length_b   1.000
_cell.length_c   1.000
_cell.angle_alpha   90.00
_cell.angle_beta   90.00
_cell.angle_gamma   90.00
#
_symmetry.space_group_name_H-M   'P 1'
#
loop_
_entity.id
_entity.type
_entity.pdbx_description
1 polymer ?
#
loop_
_entity_poly.entity_id
_entity_poly.type
_entity_poly.pdbx_seq_one_letter_code
_entity_poly.pdbx_strand_id
1 'polypeptide(L)' 'MAFAANISSARGNGLSAIAANVVASVKEAAARRRVFKQTFNELQSLSNRELADLGINRSMIRSIALEAANAK' A
#
# COMPACT_ATOMS: atom_id res chain seq x y z
N MET A 1 6.56 13.56 42.27
CA MET A 1 7.38 12.83 41.29
C MET A 1 7.09 13.39 39.91
N ALA A 2 8.05 14.11 39.36
CA ALA A 2 8.05 14.58 37.97
C ALA A 2 8.37 13.39 37.04
N PHE A 3 7.77 13.33 35.86
CA PHE A 3 8.51 13.67 34.64
C PHE A 3 7.57 13.79 33.42
N ALA A 4 7.67 14.97 32.80
CA ALA A 4 7.33 15.35 31.44
C ALA A 4 6.67 14.28 30.55
N ALA A 5 5.40 14.50 30.21
CA ALA A 5 4.90 14.16 28.89
C ALA A 5 5.80 14.88 27.88
N ASN A 6 6.75 14.15 27.31
CA ASN A 6 7.64 14.62 26.26
C ASN A 6 6.84 14.73 24.95
N ILE A 7 5.92 15.69 24.92
CA ILE A 7 5.43 16.28 23.67
C ILE A 7 6.44 17.38 23.36
N SER A 8 7.66 16.98 23.02
CA SER A 8 8.51 17.84 22.23
C SER A 8 7.88 17.91 20.85
N SER A 9 6.86 18.77 20.72
CA SER A 9 6.60 19.46 19.47
C SER A 9 7.91 20.10 19.05
N ALA A 10 8.67 19.36 18.25
CA ALA A 10 9.67 19.95 17.41
C ALA A 10 8.95 21.07 16.65
N ARG A 11 9.28 22.31 17.02
CA ARG A 11 8.80 23.52 16.37
C ARG A 11 9.37 23.57 14.95
N GLY A 12 8.88 22.70 14.07
CA GLY A 12 8.93 22.90 12.63
C GLY A 12 7.62 23.58 12.26
N ASN A 13 7.70 24.72 11.59
CA ASN A 13 6.55 25.48 11.08
C ASN A 13 5.46 24.52 10.58
N GLY A 14 4.20 24.69 10.98
CA GLY A 14 3.13 23.70 10.72
C GLY A 14 3.02 23.22 9.26
N LEU A 15 3.46 24.05 8.31
CA LEU A 15 3.62 23.71 6.89
C LEU A 15 4.59 22.54 6.62
N SER A 16 5.71 22.47 7.34
CA SER A 16 6.69 21.38 7.24
C SER A 16 6.13 20.04 7.75
N ALA A 17 5.33 20.07 8.82
CA ALA A 17 4.63 18.90 9.32
C ALA A 17 3.54 18.42 8.34
N ILE A 18 2.78 19.36 7.74
CA ILE A 18 1.80 19.03 6.69
C ILE A 18 2.50 18.42 5.47
N ALA A 19 3.60 19.02 5.01
CA ALA A 19 4.36 18.49 3.87
C ALA A 19 4.90 17.08 4.15
N ALA A 20 5.45 16.84 5.35
CA ALA A 20 5.90 15.52 5.75
C ALA A 20 4.76 14.49 5.74
N ASN A 21 3.58 14.85 6.26
CA ASN A 21 2.41 13.98 6.26
C ASN A 21 1.92 13.67 4.83
N VAL A 22 1.84 14.68 3.96
CA VAL A 22 1.44 14.49 2.55
C VAL A 22 2.41 13.55 1.83
N VAL A 23 3.72 13.76 2.01
CA VAL A 23 4.75 12.90 1.40
C VAL A 23 4.62 11.46 1.91
N ALA A 24 4.35 11.26 3.20
CA ALA A 24 4.12 9.93 3.75
C ALA A 24 2.91 9.25 3.11
N SER A 25 1.76 9.94 3.02
CA SER A 25 0.54 9.40 2.39
C SER A 25 0.72 9.08 0.90
N VAL A 26 1.47 9.92 0.18
CA VAL A 26 1.77 9.68 -1.24
C VAL A 26 2.68 8.47 -1.42
N LYS A 27 3.70 8.32 -0.56
CA LYS A 27 4.59 7.14 -0.59
C LYS A 27 3.81 5.86 -0.33
N GLU A 28 2.91 5.87 0.65
CA GLU A 28 2.04 4.75 0.97
C GLU A 28 1.11 4.40 -0.22
N ALA A 29 0.42 5.40 -0.77
CA ALA A 29 -0.43 5.21 -1.95
C ALA A 29 0.34 4.67 -3.17
N ALA A 30 1.58 5.14 -3.37
CA ALA A 30 2.45 4.65 -4.43
C ALA A 30 2.89 3.19 -4.18
N ALA A 31 3.19 2.83 -2.93
CA ALA A 31 3.53 1.45 -2.55
C ALA A 31 2.36 0.50 -2.81
N ARG A 32 1.14 0.85 -2.39
CA ARG A 32 -0.07 0.06 -2.67
C ARG A 32 -0.32 -0.10 -4.17
N ARG A 33 -0.20 0.99 -4.94
CA ARG A 33 -0.31 0.95 -6.42
C ARG A 33 0.73 0.06 -7.06
N ARG A 34 1.97 0.05 -6.55
CA ARG A 34 3.03 -0.83 -7.04
C ARG A 34 2.67 -2.29 -6.83
N VAL A 35 2.23 -2.67 -5.63
CA VAL A 35 1.81 -4.05 -5.35
C VAL A 35 0.63 -4.46 -6.22
N PHE A 36 -0.40 -3.62 -6.31
CA PHE A 36 -1.55 -3.90 -7.19
C PHE A 36 -1.10 -4.23 -8.61
N LYS A 37 -0.29 -3.33 -9.22
CA LYS A 37 0.18 -3.51 -10.60
C LYS A 37 1.04 -4.75 -10.76
N GLN A 38 1.92 -4.99 -9.79
CA GLN A 38 2.79 -6.17 -9.81
C GLN A 38 1.95 -7.45 -9.77
N THR A 39 1.09 -7.62 -8.76
CA THR A 39 0.23 -8.80 -8.60
C THR A 39 -0.70 -8.98 -9.79
N PHE A 40 -1.30 -7.90 -10.28
CA PHE A 40 -2.18 -7.94 -11.45
C PHE A 40 -1.45 -8.42 -12.70
N ASN A 41 -0.26 -7.87 -12.99
CA ASN A 41 0.51 -8.25 -14.16
C ASN A 41 1.01 -9.70 -14.06
N GLU A 42 1.49 -10.11 -12.89
CA GLU A 42 1.93 -11.49 -12.64
C GLU A 42 0.78 -12.47 -12.88
N LEU A 43 -0.36 -12.29 -12.22
CA LEU A 43 -1.53 -13.16 -12.40
C LEU A 43 -2.13 -13.09 -13.81
N GLN A 44 -2.09 -11.91 -14.45
CA GLN A 44 -2.56 -11.76 -15.83
C GLN A 44 -1.65 -12.49 -16.82
N SER A 45 -0.34 -12.57 -16.55
CA SER A 45 0.62 -13.27 -17.40
C SER A 45 0.49 -14.80 -17.36
N LEU A 46 -0.08 -15.34 -16.28
CA LEU A 46 -0.36 -16.78 -16.16
C LEU A 46 -1.39 -17.24 -17.20
N SER A 47 -1.31 -18.49 -17.64
CA SER A 47 -2.27 -19.14 -18.51
C SER A 47 -3.55 -19.55 -17.77
N ASN A 48 -4.61 -19.89 -18.50
CA ASN A 48 -5.87 -20.35 -17.88
C ASN A 48 -5.69 -21.66 -17.11
N ARG A 49 -4.73 -22.52 -17.50
CA ARG A 49 -4.44 -23.76 -16.76
C ARG A 49 -3.76 -23.44 -15.44
N GLU A 50 -2.71 -22.63 -15.45
CA GLU A 50 -2.01 -22.22 -14.21
C GLU A 50 -2.96 -21.52 -13.23
N LEU A 51 -3.85 -20.67 -13.75
CA LEU A 51 -4.89 -20.06 -12.91
C LEU A 51 -5.89 -21.09 -12.36
N ALA A 52 -6.29 -22.07 -13.16
CA ALA A 52 -7.18 -23.15 -12.71
C ALA A 52 -6.50 -24.05 -11.66
N ASP A 53 -5.21 -24.32 -11.80
CA ASP A 53 -4.42 -25.09 -10.83
C ASP A 53 -4.35 -24.36 -9.47
N LEU A 54 -4.34 -23.02 -9.50
CA LEU A 54 -4.44 -22.17 -8.31
C LEU A 54 -5.89 -21.96 -7.82
N GLY A 55 -6.90 -22.46 -8.54
CA GLY A 55 -8.31 -22.24 -8.24
C GLY A 55 -8.80 -20.80 -8.47
N ILE A 56 -8.12 -20.02 -9.31
CA ILE A 56 -8.41 -18.61 -9.57
C ILE A 56 -9.08 -18.45 -10.94
N ASN A 57 -10.17 -17.67 -10.99
CA ASN A 57 -10.75 -17.22 -12.26
C ASN A 57 -10.15 -15.88 -12.71
N ARG A 58 -10.09 -15.62 -14.03
CA ARG A 58 -9.64 -14.33 -14.59
C ARG A 58 -10.36 -13.11 -14.01
N SER A 59 -11.65 -13.23 -13.69
CA SER A 59 -12.42 -12.16 -13.06
C SER A 59 -11.93 -11.82 -11.64
N MET A 60 -11.34 -12.80 -10.93
CA MET A 60 -10.82 -12.64 -9.56
C MET A 60 -9.45 -11.96 -9.51
N ILE A 61 -8.70 -11.91 -10.62
CA ILE A 61 -7.35 -11.32 -10.64
C ILE A 61 -7.37 -9.88 -10.10
N ARG A 62 -8.38 -9.10 -10.50
CA ARG A 62 -8.51 -7.71 -10.04
C ARG A 62 -8.82 -7.63 -8.55
N SER A 63 -9.68 -8.49 -8.02
CA SER A 63 -10.02 -8.47 -6.59
C SER A 63 -8.82 -8.92 -5.74
N ILE A 64 -8.12 -9.97 -6.15
CA ILE A 64 -6.91 -10.47 -5.47
C ILE A 64 -5.81 -9.41 -5.48
N ALA A 65 -5.57 -8.76 -6.62
CA ALA A 65 -4.57 -7.69 -6.70
C ALA A 65 -4.92 -6.48 -5.80
N LEU A 66 -6.20 -6.14 -5.66
CA LEU A 66 -6.66 -5.10 -4.73
C LEU A 66 -6.46 -5.52 -3.27
N GLU A 67 -6.79 -6.76 -2.92
CA GLU A 67 -6.58 -7.31 -1.58
C GLU A 67 -5.10 -7.31 -1.20
N ALA A 68 -4.23 -7.80 -2.08
CA ALA A 68 -2.78 -7.79 -1.89
C ALA A 68 -2.22 -6.37 -1.70
N ALA A 69 -2.78 -5.38 -2.41
CA ALA A 69 -2.38 -3.99 -2.27
C ALA A 69 -2.85 -3.34 -0.96
N ASN A 70 -3.97 -3.81 -0.38
CA ASN A 70 -4.50 -3.31 0.88
C ASN A 70 -3.88 -4.01 2.11
N ALA A 71 -3.34 -5.22 1.94
CA ALA A 71 -2.64 -5.95 2.99
C ALA A 71 -1.24 -5.40 3.34
N LYS A 72 -0.78 -4.37 2.62
CA LYS A 72 0.56 -3.77 2.75
C LYS A 72 0.50 -2.33 3.21
#